data_AF-A0A7N0V722-F1
#
_entry.id   AF-A0A7N0V722-F1
#
_cell.length_a   1.000
_cell.length_b   1.000
_cell.length_c   1.000
_cell.angle_alpha   90.00
_cell.angle_beta   90.00
_cell.angle_gamma   90.00
#
_symmetry.space_group_name_H-M   'P 1'
#
loop_
_entity.id
_entity.type
_entity.pdbx_description
1 polymer ?
#
loop_
_entity_poly.entity_id
_entity_poly.type
_entity_poly.pdbx_seq_one_letter_code
_entity_poly.pdbx_strand_id
1 'polypeptide(L)'
;MTAGRAYRAVLKAVKKHVGAEDHHKKHFNDFVTQQFRRAASDDDAVQGRLRLARDYAFMLNSVHQHKELLFSYNIAVDRSDEMKKILGKSAASVGLQLPDVYQS
;
A
#
# COMPACT_ATOMS: atom_id res chain seq x y z
N MET A 1 -20.25 15.03 2.36
CA MET A 1 -19.42 14.04 3.09
C MET A 1 -18.62 14.81 4.13
N THR A 2 -18.67 14.46 5.42
CA THR A 2 -18.02 15.26 6.48
C THR A 2 -16.50 15.04 6.52
N ALA A 3 -15.75 16.01 7.07
CA ALA A 3 -14.30 15.95 7.17
C ALA A 3 -13.78 14.65 7.83
N GLY A 4 -14.42 14.24 8.93
CA GLY A 4 -14.09 13.00 9.63
C GLY A 4 -14.35 11.72 8.83
N ARG A 5 -15.23 11.74 7.81
CA ARG A 5 -15.46 10.58 6.92
C ARG A 5 -14.39 10.50 5.83
N ALA A 6 -14.00 11.63 5.26
CA ALA A 6 -12.90 11.70 4.28
C ALA A 6 -11.58 11.22 4.91
N TYR A 7 -11.27 11.74 6.10
CA TYR A 7 -10.08 11.37 6.86
C TYR A 7 -10.01 9.85 7.12
N ARG A 8 -11.10 9.25 7.63
CA ARG A 8 -11.18 7.80 7.87
C ARG A 8 -11.01 6.99 6.59
N ALA A 9 -11.55 7.45 5.47
CA ALA A 9 -11.42 6.76 4.18
C ALA A 9 -9.96 6.75 3.69
N VAL A 10 -9.27 7.90 3.76
CA VAL A 10 -7.85 7.99 3.39
C VAL A 10 -6.99 7.12 4.30
N LEU A 11 -7.13 7.25 5.62
CA LEU A 11 -6.33 6.45 6.55
C LEU A 11 -6.56 4.95 6.35
N LYS A 12 -7.80 4.52 6.10
CA LYS A 12 -8.10 3.11 5.85
C LYS A 12 -7.42 2.64 4.55
N ALA A 13 -7.49 3.42 3.48
CA ALA A 13 -6.87 3.08 2.20
C ALA A 13 -5.35 3.03 2.31
N VAL A 14 -4.73 4.02 2.97
CA VAL A 14 -3.29 4.08 3.21
C VAL A 14 -2.83 2.89 4.06
N LYS A 15 -3.49 2.63 5.20
CA LYS A 15 -3.14 1.50 6.07
C LYS A 15 -3.25 0.16 5.34
N LYS A 16 -4.27 0.00 4.50
CA LYS A 16 -4.50 -1.23 3.73
C LYS A 16 -3.47 -1.46 2.63
N HIS A 17 -3.09 -0.41 1.91
CA HIS A 17 -2.36 -0.54 0.64
C HIS A 17 -0.90 -0.10 0.69
N VAL A 18 -0.56 0.86 1.55
CA VAL A 18 0.82 1.34 1.74
C VAL A 18 1.53 0.54 2.83
N GLY A 19 0.76 -0.05 3.75
CA GLY A 19 1.23 -0.97 4.77
C GLY A 19 1.30 -0.35 6.17
N ALA A 20 1.10 -1.19 7.19
CA ALA A 20 1.05 -0.79 8.59
C ALA A 20 2.34 -1.10 9.37
N GLU A 21 3.25 -1.90 8.81
CA GLU A 21 4.21 -2.67 9.61
C GLU A 21 5.67 -2.17 9.60
N ASP A 22 5.96 -1.10 8.86
CA ASP A 22 7.31 -0.51 8.82
C ASP A 22 7.37 0.79 9.65
N HIS A 23 8.42 0.97 10.46
CA HIS A 23 8.61 2.17 11.30
C HIS A 23 8.59 3.47 10.47
N HIS A 24 9.14 3.44 9.25
CA HIS A 24 9.10 4.58 8.32
C HIS A 24 7.69 4.93 7.82
N LYS A 25 6.77 3.96 7.81
CA LYS A 25 5.40 4.12 7.31
C LYS A 25 4.43 4.63 8.38
N LYS A 26 4.80 4.53 9.67
CA LYS A 26 4.09 5.17 10.78
C LYS A 26 4.10 6.70 10.65
N HIS A 27 5.25 7.27 10.30
CA HIS A 27 5.39 8.72 10.04
C HIS A 27 4.46 9.22 8.93
N PHE A 28 4.16 8.37 7.94
CA PHE A 28 3.23 8.73 6.88
C PHE A 28 1.78 8.84 7.37
N ASN A 29 1.33 7.92 8.23
CA ASN A 29 0.01 8.01 8.85
C ASN A 29 -0.11 9.22 9.79
N ASP A 30 0.96 9.51 10.54
CA ASP A 30 1.03 10.68 11.42
C ASP A 30 1.02 11.99 10.61
N PHE A 31 1.73 12.02 9.48
CA PHE A 31 1.71 13.14 8.55
C PHE A 31 0.30 13.38 7.98
N VAL A 32 -0.37 12.33 7.50
CA VAL A 32 -1.75 12.43 7.01
C VAL A 32 -2.65 12.98 8.12
N THR A 33 -2.52 12.47 9.35
CA THR A 33 -3.26 12.96 10.52
C THR A 33 -3.02 14.45 10.78
N GLN A 34 -1.78 14.90 10.72
CA GLN A 34 -1.41 16.30 10.96
C GLN A 34 -1.96 17.23 9.87
N GLN A 35 -1.91 16.81 8.60
CA GLN A 35 -2.46 17.60 7.49
C GLN A 35 -3.96 17.80 7.60
N PHE A 36 -4.71 16.77 7.99
CA PHE A 36 -6.16 16.90 8.20
C PHE A 36 -6.52 17.77 9.41
N ARG A 37 -5.72 17.72 10.49
CA ARG A 37 -5.91 18.61 11.65
C ARG A 37 -5.65 20.08 11.30
N ARG A 38 -4.56 20.35 10.57
CA ARG A 38 -4.23 21.71 10.10
C ARG A 38 -5.26 22.24 9.10
N ALA A 39 -5.78 21.37 8.23
CA ALA A 39 -6.80 21.76 7.27
C ALA A 39 -8.12 22.20 7.93
N ALA A 40 -8.49 21.63 9.08
CA ALA A 40 -9.71 22.00 9.82
C ALA A 40 -9.73 23.44 10.35
N SER A 41 -8.64 24.20 10.21
CA SER A 41 -8.53 25.60 10.65
C SER A 41 -8.79 26.64 9.55
N ASP A 42 -8.91 26.24 8.27
CA ASP A 42 -9.09 27.13 7.09
C ASP A 42 -10.37 26.79 6.29
N ASP A 43 -11.48 27.48 6.52
CA ASP A 43 -12.83 27.05 6.09
C ASP A 43 -13.03 26.83 4.57
N ASP A 44 -12.63 27.76 3.70
CA ASP A 44 -12.86 27.61 2.24
C ASP A 44 -11.93 26.59 1.58
N ALA A 45 -10.70 26.46 2.09
CA ALA A 45 -9.75 25.49 1.59
C ALA A 45 -10.05 24.05 2.07
N VAL A 46 -10.88 23.89 3.11
CA VAL A 46 -11.30 22.57 3.63
C VAL A 46 -12.04 21.77 2.57
N GLN A 47 -13.06 22.35 1.92
CA GLN A 47 -13.90 21.58 0.98
C GLN A 47 -13.10 21.06 -0.23
N GLY A 48 -12.21 21.91 -0.78
CA GLY A 48 -11.31 21.51 -1.87
C GLY A 48 -10.36 20.38 -1.45
N ARG A 49 -9.74 20.48 -0.28
CA ARG A 49 -8.85 19.44 0.27
C ARG A 49 -9.59 18.14 0.59
N LEU A 50 -10.82 18.21 1.08
CA LEU A 50 -11.66 17.04 1.34
C LEU A 50 -12.01 16.30 0.05
N ARG A 51 -12.30 17.04 -1.02
CA ARG A 51 -12.53 16.46 -2.35
C ARG A 51 -11.26 15.76 -2.85
N LEU A 52 -10.11 16.44 -2.79
CA LEU A 52 -8.83 15.86 -3.23
C LEU A 52 -8.47 14.59 -2.44
N ALA A 53 -8.67 14.60 -1.12
CA ALA A 53 -8.46 13.43 -0.27
C ALA A 53 -9.35 12.24 -0.67
N ARG A 54 -10.62 12.50 -0.97
CA ARG A 54 -11.55 11.47 -1.44
C ARG A 54 -11.08 10.88 -2.78
N ASP A 55 -10.74 11.75 -3.72
CA ASP A 55 -10.34 11.35 -5.07
C ASP A 55 -9.03 10.53 -5.01
N TYR A 56 -8.10 10.92 -4.13
CA TYR A 56 -6.89 10.13 -3.83
C TYR A 56 -7.21 8.76 -3.24
N ALA A 57 -8.09 8.67 -2.24
CA ALA A 57 -8.48 7.39 -1.65
C ALA A 57 -9.15 6.48 -2.70
N PHE A 58 -10.00 7.03 -3.56
CA PHE A 58 -10.62 6.29 -4.65
C PHE A 58 -9.56 5.74 -5.60
N MET A 59 -8.67 6.59 -6.11
CA MET A 59 -7.56 6.20 -6.99
C MET A 59 -6.71 5.08 -6.37
N LEU A 60 -6.30 5.23 -5.10
CA LEU A 60 -5.44 4.25 -4.43
C LEU A 60 -6.11 2.87 -4.35
N ASN A 61 -7.40 2.83 -3.99
CA ASN A 61 -8.15 1.58 -3.95
C ASN A 61 -8.30 0.96 -5.35
N SER A 62 -8.64 1.77 -6.36
CA SER A 62 -8.81 1.29 -7.74
C SER A 62 -7.52 0.73 -8.33
N VAL A 63 -6.39 1.39 -8.13
CA VAL A 63 -5.07 0.91 -8.59
C VAL A 63 -4.73 -0.42 -7.96
N HIS A 64 -4.93 -0.57 -6.65
CA HIS A 64 -4.62 -1.82 -5.97
C HIS A 64 -5.60 -2.94 -6.36
N GLN A 65 -6.89 -2.66 -6.51
CA GLN A 65 -7.85 -3.64 -7.03
C GLN A 65 -7.46 -4.12 -8.42
N HIS A 66 -7.02 -3.21 -9.30
CA HIS A 66 -6.56 -3.58 -10.63
C HIS A 66 -5.27 -4.42 -10.57
N LYS A 67 -4.33 -4.07 -9.69
CA LYS A 67 -3.13 -4.87 -9.44
C LYS A 67 -3.47 -6.31 -9.01
N GLU A 68 -4.35 -6.47 -8.02
CA GLU A 68 -4.82 -7.79 -7.57
C GLU A 68 -5.49 -8.58 -8.72
N LEU A 69 -6.27 -7.89 -9.56
CA LEU A 69 -6.90 -8.52 -10.73
C LEU A 69 -5.86 -9.05 -11.72
N LEU A 70 -4.85 -8.25 -12.06
CA LEU A 70 -3.78 -8.67 -12.97
C LEU A 70 -2.97 -9.86 -12.42
N PHE A 71 -2.75 -9.89 -11.11
CA PHE A 71 -2.15 -11.05 -10.45
C PHE A 71 -3.07 -12.28 -10.52
N SER A 72 -4.38 -12.13 -10.30
CA SER A 72 -5.32 -13.25 -10.33
C SER A 72 -5.42 -13.94 -11.70
N TYR A 73 -5.25 -13.18 -12.79
CA TYR A 73 -5.20 -13.73 -14.15
C TYR A 73 -3.78 -14.14 -14.57
N ASN A 74 -2.81 -14.09 -13.67
CA ASN A 74 -1.41 -14.41 -13.97
C ASN A 74 -0.82 -13.54 -15.10
N ILE A 75 -1.36 -12.32 -15.27
CA ILE A 75 -0.91 -11.33 -16.27
C ILE A 75 0.26 -10.51 -15.72
N ALA A 76 0.28 -10.26 -14.42
CA ALA A 76 1.39 -9.63 -13.72
C ALA A 76 2.02 -10.62 -12.73
N VAL A 77 3.33 -10.46 -12.48
CA VAL A 77 4.07 -11.26 -11.50
C VAL A 77 4.79 -10.31 -10.54
N ASP A 78 4.85 -10.66 -9.26
CA ASP A 78 5.67 -9.93 -8.30
C ASP A 78 7.15 -10.19 -8.60
N ARG A 79 7.86 -9.16 -9.10
CA ARG A 79 9.29 -9.25 -9.43
C ARG A 79 10.13 -9.71 -8.25
N SER A 80 9.69 -9.46 -7.01
CA SER A 80 10.40 -9.90 -5.81
C SER A 80 10.38 -11.41 -5.68
N ASP A 81 9.24 -12.05 -6.00
CA ASP A 81 9.11 -13.50 -5.96
C ASP A 81 9.75 -14.16 -7.17
N GLU A 82 9.73 -13.52 -8.34
CA GLU A 82 10.58 -13.94 -9.48
C GLU A 82 12.06 -13.91 -9.11
N MET A 83 12.52 -12.83 -8.48
CA MET A 83 13.91 -12.70 -8.07
C MET A 83 14.29 -13.76 -7.03
N LYS A 84 13.44 -14.02 -6.03
CA LYS A 84 13.65 -15.13 -5.07
C LYS A 84 13.74 -16.48 -5.78
N LYS A 85 12.87 -16.73 -6.78
CA LYS A 85 12.89 -17.98 -7.56
C LYS A 85 14.18 -18.10 -8.38
N ILE A 86 14.66 -17.01 -8.98
CA ILE A 86 15.93 -16.99 -9.71
C ILE A 86 17.09 -17.22 -8.75
N LEU A 87 17.15 -16.52 -7.62
CA LEU A 87 18.20 -16.69 -6.60
C LEU A 87 18.21 -18.12 -6.05
N GLY A 88 17.04 -18.71 -5.78
CA GLY A 88 16.93 -20.11 -5.36
C GLY A 88 17.48 -21.09 -6.40
N LYS A 89 17.16 -20.89 -7.69
CA LYS A 89 17.72 -21.70 -8.79
C LYS A 89 19.24 -21.54 -8.91
N SER A 90 19.74 -20.31 -8.80
CA SER A 90 21.17 -20.03 -8.85
C SER A 90 21.90 -20.69 -7.67
N ALA A 91 21.37 -20.57 -6.45
CA ALA A 91 21.91 -21.25 -5.28
C ALA A 91 21.88 -22.78 -5.42
N ALA A 92 20.79 -23.36 -5.92
CA ALA A 92 20.67 -24.79 -6.18
C ALA A 92 21.71 -25.30 -7.18
N SER A 93 22.00 -24.51 -8.22
CA SER A 93 22.99 -24.89 -9.26
C SER A 93 24.41 -25.03 -8.71
N VAL A 94 24.72 -24.39 -7.58
CA VAL A 94 26.00 -24.50 -6.87
C VAL A 94 25.89 -25.34 -5.58
N GLY A 95 24.77 -26.06 -5.39
CA GLY A 95 24.57 -26.96 -4.26
C GLY A 95 24.17 -26.30 -2.93
N LEU A 96 23.78 -25.02 -2.94
CA LEU A 96 23.42 -24.24 -1.73
C LEU A 96 21.92 -24.29 -1.37
N GLN A 97 21.19 -25.35 -1.75
CA GLN A 97 19.77 -25.50 -1.44
C GLN A 97 19.55 -26.27 -0.12
N LEU A 98 18.64 -25.79 0.74
CA LEU A 98 18.14 -26.55 1.89
C LEU A 98 17.34 -27.76 1.38
N PRO A 99 17.67 -29.01 1.80
CA PRO A 99 16.95 -30.21 1.39
C PRO A 99 15.45 -30.07 1.62
N ASP A 100 14.63 -30.64 0.72
CA ASP A 100 13.17 -30.48 0.71
C ASP A 100 12.49 -30.86 2.04
N VAL A 101 13.12 -31.72 2.83
CA VAL A 101 12.71 -32.07 4.21
C VAL A 101 12.66 -30.88 5.18
N TYR A 102 13.26 -29.73 4.84
CA TYR A 102 13.29 -28.52 5.67
C TYR A 102 12.49 -27.34 5.10
N GLN A 103 11.83 -27.52 3.95
CA GLN A 103 10.96 -26.50 3.34
C GLN A 103 9.50 -26.78 3.75
N SER A 104 9.19 -26.57 5.03
CA SER A 104 7.83 -26.64 5.58
C SER A 104 7.12 -25.29 5.50
#